data_AF-A0A6C1DTR9-F1
#
_entry.id   AF-A0A6C1DTR9-F1
#
_cell.length_a   1.000
_cell.length_b   1.000
_cell.length_c   1.000
_cell.angle_alpha   90.00
_cell.angle_beta   90.00
_cell.angle_gamma   90.00
#
_symmetry.space_group_name_H-M   'P 1'
#
loop_
_entity.id
_entity.type
_entity.pdbx_description
1 polymer ?
#
loop_
_entity_poly.entity_id
_entity_poly.type
_entity_poly.pdbx_seq_one_letter_code
_entity_poly.pdbx_strand_id
1 'polypeptide(L)'
;MFSIVISLAHFCDKHGPRIISVTQSAEKGTLGEELLVPDYPTESYCESCLLQFPEESTRSMRCFIEDVPFITTQYSSIRYQLLNSIIKRAFSEETMIYDNMPFIFFDDLRGLNLVIGFKLYDENARGNERRYCFILTVDSRSHDDSMKMLSEHWNFIIGGFDKMIAYIKNIHKSEFLGENKTVENNLETLNNNAFIGSYLRANKSKFGRNLVSLTDDKFLFVRIHKWNSFLLHTVMNENKLP
;
A
#
# COMPACT_ATOMS: atom_id res chain seq x y z
N MET A 1 -21.91 13.86 3.85
CA MET A 1 -20.61 13.64 4.52
C MET A 1 -19.81 12.72 3.62
N PHE A 2 -18.68 13.18 3.09
CA PHE A 2 -17.82 12.36 2.23
C PHE A 2 -16.86 11.55 3.12
N SER A 3 -16.62 10.29 2.76
CA SER A 3 -15.71 9.40 3.47
C SER A 3 -14.38 9.35 2.74
N ILE A 4 -13.28 9.55 3.46
CA ILE A 4 -11.93 9.51 2.88
C ILE A 4 -11.22 8.27 3.38
N VAL A 5 -10.58 7.54 2.47
CA VAL A 5 -9.91 6.28 2.75
C VAL A 5 -8.54 6.28 2.08
N ILE A 6 -7.50 5.84 2.79
CA ILE A 6 -6.19 5.57 2.19
C ILE A 6 -5.97 4.06 2.12
N SER A 7 -5.64 3.56 0.94
CA SER A 7 -5.35 2.15 0.70
C SER A 7 -3.93 1.98 0.15
N LEU A 8 -3.27 0.90 0.57
CA LEU A 8 -2.09 0.35 -0.09
C LEU A 8 -2.52 -0.90 -0.84
N ALA A 9 -2.24 -0.93 -2.14
CA ALA A 9 -2.58 -2.06 -2.99
C ALA A 9 -1.35 -2.51 -3.80
N HIS A 10 -1.43 -3.71 -4.35
CA HIS A 10 -0.38 -4.28 -5.17
C HIS A 10 -0.94 -5.20 -6.24
N PHE A 11 -0.13 -5.45 -7.27
CA PHE A 11 -0.42 -6.48 -8.26
C PHE A 11 0.24 -7.79 -7.84
N CYS A 12 -0.56 -8.76 -7.41
CA CYS A 12 -0.10 -10.10 -7.08
C CYS A 12 -0.04 -10.98 -8.34
N ASP A 13 1.09 -11.65 -8.59
CA ASP A 13 1.23 -12.57 -9.73
C ASP A 13 0.23 -13.76 -9.67
N LYS A 14 -0.18 -14.18 -8.47
CA LYS A 14 -1.13 -15.28 -8.28
C LYS A 14 -2.59 -14.82 -8.28
N HIS A 15 -2.89 -13.65 -7.73
CA HIS A 15 -4.25 -13.22 -7.42
C HIS A 15 -4.71 -11.97 -8.18
N GLY A 16 -3.84 -11.35 -8.97
CA GLY A 16 -4.08 -10.07 -9.63
C GLY A 16 -4.05 -8.88 -8.67
N PRO A 17 -4.78 -7.79 -8.98
CA PRO A 17 -4.88 -6.61 -8.13
C PRO A 17 -5.45 -6.93 -6.75
N ARG A 18 -4.75 -6.57 -5.68
CA ARG A 18 -5.16 -6.83 -4.29
C ARG A 18 -4.84 -5.65 -3.38
N ILE A 19 -5.72 -5.43 -2.41
CA ILE A 19 -5.47 -4.49 -1.31
C ILE A 19 -4.68 -5.21 -0.23
N ILE A 20 -3.65 -4.54 0.27
CA ILE A 20 -2.84 -4.99 1.41
C ILE A 20 -3.33 -4.35 2.69
N SER A 21 -3.59 -3.03 2.68
CA SER A 21 -4.06 -2.33 3.87
C SER A 21 -5.01 -1.20 3.51
N VAL A 22 -6.04 -1.01 4.32
CA VAL A 22 -7.00 0.10 4.23
C VAL A 22 -6.98 0.85 5.56
N THR A 23 -6.83 2.17 5.52
CA THR A 23 -6.91 3.06 6.69
C THR A 23 -8.14 3.93 6.56
N GLN A 24 -8.98 3.94 7.60
CA GLN A 24 -10.24 4.65 7.65
C GLN A 24 -10.37 5.38 9.01
N SER A 25 -11.09 6.50 9.02
CA SER A 25 -11.50 7.18 10.25
C SER A 25 -12.93 6.79 10.62
N ALA A 26 -13.21 6.59 11.92
CA ALA A 26 -14.57 6.53 12.43
C ALA A 26 -15.01 7.90 12.97
N GLU A 27 -16.26 8.00 13.39
CA GLU A 27 -16.81 9.24 13.95
C GLU A 27 -16.10 9.65 15.25
N LYS A 28 -15.91 10.96 15.43
CA LYS A 28 -15.27 11.53 16.62
C LYS A 28 -16.05 11.13 17.89
N GLY A 29 -15.33 10.69 18.91
CA GLY A 29 -15.92 10.25 20.18
C GLY A 29 -16.43 8.80 20.18
N THR A 30 -16.30 8.09 19.06
CA THR A 30 -16.56 6.64 19.01
C THR A 30 -15.27 5.84 19.18
N LEU A 31 -15.38 4.54 19.43
CA LEU A 31 -14.24 3.62 19.38
C LEU A 31 -13.95 3.12 17.96
N GLY A 32 -14.85 3.33 16.99
CA GLY A 32 -14.71 2.82 15.63
C GLY A 32 -14.69 1.29 15.54
N GLU A 33 -15.53 0.61 16.32
CA GLU A 33 -15.62 -0.87 16.33
C GLU A 33 -16.20 -1.42 15.03
N GLU A 34 -17.09 -0.68 14.38
CA GLU A 34 -17.67 -1.02 13.08
C GLU A 34 -16.64 -1.14 11.94
N LEU A 35 -15.50 -0.45 12.07
CA LEU A 35 -14.41 -0.48 11.11
C LEU A 35 -13.40 -1.60 11.41
N LEU A 36 -13.47 -2.22 12.59
CA LEU A 36 -12.68 -3.40 12.87
C LEU A 36 -13.21 -4.56 12.03
N VAL A 37 -12.27 -5.40 11.60
CA VAL A 37 -12.59 -6.64 10.92
C VAL A 37 -12.41 -7.77 11.93
N PRO A 38 -13.42 -8.66 12.10
CA PRO A 38 -13.29 -9.83 12.96
C PRO A 38 -12.21 -10.78 12.42
N ASP A 39 -11.85 -11.80 13.20
CA ASP A 39 -10.88 -12.81 12.77
C ASP A 39 -11.23 -13.37 11.39
N TYR A 40 -10.41 -13.01 10.39
CA TYR A 40 -10.55 -13.48 9.01
C TYR A 40 -9.48 -14.52 8.71
N PRO A 41 -9.76 -15.51 7.83
CA PRO A 41 -8.82 -16.57 7.51
C PRO A 41 -7.64 -16.00 6.72
N THR A 42 -6.50 -15.83 7.38
CA THR A 42 -5.23 -15.37 6.76
C THR A 42 -4.68 -16.38 5.75
N GLU A 43 -5.00 -17.66 5.91
CA GLU A 43 -4.61 -18.76 5.00
C GLU A 43 -5.15 -18.60 3.57
N SER A 44 -6.20 -17.78 3.40
CA SER A 44 -6.75 -17.46 2.08
C SER A 44 -5.88 -16.47 1.28
N TYR A 45 -4.95 -15.78 1.93
CA TYR A 45 -4.01 -14.85 1.31
C TYR A 45 -2.67 -15.54 1.04
N CYS A 46 -2.02 -15.19 -0.06
CA CYS A 46 -0.60 -15.52 -0.18
C CYS A 46 0.24 -14.55 0.65
N GLU A 47 1.46 -14.96 0.94
CA GLU A 47 2.43 -14.20 1.72
C GLU A 47 2.66 -12.76 1.21
N SER A 48 2.62 -12.52 -0.11
CA SER A 48 2.70 -11.16 -0.66
C SER A 48 1.48 -10.28 -0.41
N CYS A 49 0.30 -10.86 -0.27
CA CYS A 49 -0.95 -10.09 -0.11
C CYS A 49 -1.23 -9.73 1.34
N LEU A 50 -0.53 -10.36 2.30
CA LEU A 50 -0.89 -10.33 3.70
C LEU A 50 -0.43 -9.04 4.40
N LEU A 51 -1.30 -8.44 5.19
CA LEU A 51 -0.99 -7.42 6.16
C LEU A 51 -0.33 -8.06 7.37
N GLN A 52 0.98 -7.90 7.49
CA GLN A 52 1.76 -8.54 8.56
C GLN A 52 1.89 -7.59 9.76
N PHE A 53 1.58 -8.09 10.95
CA PHE A 53 1.74 -7.35 12.20
C PHE A 53 2.95 -7.89 12.97
N PRO A 54 3.57 -7.07 13.85
CA PRO A 54 4.63 -7.55 14.74
C PRO A 54 4.17 -8.68 15.67
N GLU A 55 2.89 -8.68 16.05
CA GLU A 55 2.25 -9.70 16.89
C GLU A 55 1.30 -10.56 16.04
N GLU A 56 1.47 -11.88 16.09
CA GLU A 56 0.75 -12.83 15.22
C GLU A 56 -0.75 -12.95 15.50
N SER A 57 -1.22 -12.56 16.70
CA SER A 57 -2.64 -12.56 17.06
C SER A 57 -3.40 -11.32 16.58
N THR A 58 -2.69 -10.27 16.17
CA THR A 58 -3.32 -9.01 15.80
C THR A 58 -3.85 -9.07 14.36
N ARG A 59 -5.05 -8.50 14.15
CA ARG A 59 -5.73 -8.46 12.83
C ARG A 59 -6.09 -7.06 12.36
N SER A 60 -5.98 -6.07 13.24
CA SER A 60 -6.28 -4.67 12.97
C SER A 60 -5.42 -3.75 13.83
N MET A 61 -5.13 -2.55 13.33
CA MET A 61 -4.48 -1.48 14.08
C MET A 61 -5.47 -0.37 14.35
N ARG A 62 -5.41 0.21 15.55
CA ARG A 62 -6.20 1.38 15.92
C ARG A 62 -5.29 2.43 16.55
N CYS A 63 -5.51 3.70 16.20
CA CYS A 63 -4.99 4.82 16.96
C CYS A 63 -6.00 5.95 17.06
N PHE A 64 -5.74 6.91 17.96
CA PHE A 64 -6.58 8.07 18.17
C PHE A 64 -5.76 9.34 17.90
N ILE A 65 -6.35 10.28 17.18
CA ILE A 65 -5.83 11.64 17.03
C ILE A 65 -6.99 12.59 17.33
N GLU A 66 -6.87 13.41 18.38
CA GLU A 66 -7.92 14.36 18.80
C GLU A 66 -9.33 13.75 18.94
N ASP A 67 -9.41 12.59 19.59
CA ASP A 67 -10.63 11.77 19.77
C ASP A 67 -11.26 11.22 18.48
N VAL A 68 -10.55 11.29 17.36
CA VAL A 68 -10.92 10.61 16.12
C VAL A 68 -10.19 9.28 16.05
N PRO A 69 -10.91 8.14 16.04
CA PRO A 69 -10.31 6.83 15.86
C PRO A 69 -9.95 6.60 14.39
N PHE A 70 -8.71 6.18 14.14
CA PHE A 70 -8.24 5.69 12.84
C PHE A 70 -7.96 4.20 12.95
N ILE A 71 -8.51 3.43 12.01
CA ILE A 71 -8.42 1.98 11.98
C ILE A 71 -7.76 1.56 10.67
N THR A 72 -6.77 0.66 10.76
CA THR A 72 -6.20 -0.02 9.59
C THR A 72 -6.45 -1.51 9.65
N THR A 73 -6.99 -2.04 8.56
CA THR A 73 -7.29 -3.47 8.36
C THR A 73 -6.82 -3.94 6.99
N GLN A 74 -6.80 -5.25 6.75
CA GLN A 74 -6.47 -5.83 5.44
C GLN A 74 -7.44 -5.37 4.35
N TYR A 75 -8.72 -5.30 4.69
CA TYR A 75 -9.79 -4.87 3.82
C TYR A 75 -10.85 -4.11 4.62
N SER A 76 -11.61 -3.24 3.95
CA SER A 76 -12.74 -2.56 4.60
C SER A 76 -13.93 -3.52 4.72
N SER A 77 -14.46 -3.72 5.94
CA SER A 77 -15.70 -4.47 6.18
C SER A 77 -16.90 -3.83 5.47
N ILE A 78 -16.95 -2.49 5.45
CA ILE A 78 -18.07 -1.71 4.92
C ILE A 78 -17.92 -1.47 3.40
N ARG A 79 -16.70 -1.18 2.93
CA ARG A 79 -16.42 -0.73 1.55
C ARG A 79 -15.66 -1.75 0.70
N TYR A 80 -15.76 -3.04 1.04
CA TYR A 80 -15.01 -4.09 0.34
C TYR A 80 -15.19 -4.07 -1.18
N GLN A 81 -16.45 -4.03 -1.66
CA GLN A 81 -16.75 -4.09 -3.09
C GLN A 81 -16.26 -2.84 -3.83
N LEU A 82 -16.46 -1.66 -3.22
CA LEU A 82 -16.04 -0.38 -3.77
C LEU A 82 -14.52 -0.33 -3.96
N LEU A 83 -13.75 -0.62 -2.90
CA LEU A 83 -12.29 -0.58 -2.96
C LEU A 83 -11.74 -1.63 -3.94
N ASN A 84 -12.36 -2.81 -4.01
CA ASN A 84 -11.96 -3.82 -5.01
C ASN A 84 -12.27 -3.39 -6.45
N SER A 85 -13.31 -2.60 -6.68
CA SER A 85 -13.58 -2.02 -8.00
C SER A 85 -12.53 -0.96 -8.36
N ILE A 86 -12.12 -0.15 -7.38
CA ILE A 86 -11.09 0.90 -7.53
C ILE A 86 -9.72 0.31 -7.86
N ILE A 87 -9.27 -0.73 -7.13
CA ILE A 87 -7.96 -1.35 -7.42
C ILE A 87 -7.92 -2.02 -8.79
N LYS A 88 -9.04 -2.64 -9.23
CA LYS A 88 -9.12 -3.27 -10.55
C LYS A 88 -8.97 -2.21 -11.63
N ARG A 89 -9.66 -1.09 -11.48
CA ARG A 89 -9.50 0.05 -12.38
C ARG A 89 -8.06 0.57 -12.38
N ALA A 90 -7.50 0.85 -11.22
CA ALA A 90 -6.15 1.40 -11.08
C ALA A 90 -5.04 0.52 -11.68
N PHE A 91 -5.15 -0.81 -11.58
CA PHE A 91 -4.12 -1.74 -12.08
C PHE A 91 -4.40 -2.34 -13.46
N SER A 92 -5.66 -2.39 -13.92
CA SER A 92 -6.06 -3.14 -15.12
C SER A 92 -6.76 -2.31 -16.20
N GLU A 93 -7.40 -1.20 -15.84
CA GLU A 93 -8.09 -0.32 -16.79
C GLU A 93 -7.25 0.94 -17.09
N GLU A 94 -6.57 1.48 -16.09
CA GLU A 94 -5.76 2.70 -16.21
C GLU A 94 -4.30 2.39 -16.55
N THR A 95 -3.68 3.24 -17.37
CA THR A 95 -2.25 3.12 -17.70
C THR A 95 -1.41 3.80 -16.63
N MET A 96 -1.07 3.05 -15.58
CA MET A 96 -0.25 3.56 -14.48
C MET A 96 1.24 3.56 -14.82
N ILE A 97 1.91 4.68 -14.55
CA ILE A 97 3.36 4.84 -14.61
C ILE A 97 3.93 4.70 -13.18
N TYR A 98 4.84 3.77 -12.97
CA TYR A 98 5.35 3.37 -11.64
C TYR A 98 6.53 4.22 -11.12
N ASP A 99 6.65 5.45 -11.61
CA ASP A 99 7.71 6.41 -11.27
C ASP A 99 7.21 7.50 -10.32
N ASN A 100 6.32 7.14 -9.39
CA ASN A 100 5.68 8.05 -8.43
C ASN A 100 4.83 9.16 -9.07
N MET A 101 4.48 9.04 -10.35
CA MET A 101 3.63 10.03 -10.99
C MET A 101 2.17 9.84 -10.55
N PRO A 102 1.54 10.86 -9.93
CA PRO A 102 0.15 10.76 -9.53
C PRO A 102 -0.76 10.79 -10.76
N PHE A 103 -1.85 10.02 -10.71
CA PHE A 103 -2.97 10.19 -11.60
C PHE A 103 -4.27 10.16 -10.81
N ILE A 104 -5.30 10.79 -11.40
CA ILE A 104 -6.62 10.90 -10.79
C ILE A 104 -7.63 10.27 -11.74
N PHE A 105 -8.62 9.59 -11.18
CA PHE A 105 -9.84 9.26 -11.90
C PHE A 105 -11.06 9.49 -11.03
N PHE A 106 -12.16 9.85 -11.67
CA PHE A 106 -13.46 10.02 -11.05
C PHE A 106 -14.50 9.18 -11.77
N ASP A 107 -15.48 8.69 -11.00
CA ASP A 107 -16.63 7.94 -11.48
C ASP A 107 -17.77 8.11 -10.47
N ASP A 108 -19.00 8.21 -10.94
CA ASP A 108 -20.19 8.33 -10.09
C ASP A 108 -20.32 7.13 -9.12
N LEU A 109 -19.83 5.96 -9.52
CA LEU A 109 -19.85 4.75 -8.70
C LEU A 109 -18.66 4.62 -7.75
N ARG A 110 -17.50 5.18 -8.10
CA ARG A 110 -16.22 4.95 -7.40
C ARG A 110 -15.72 6.18 -6.64
N GLY A 111 -16.39 7.31 -6.80
CA GLY A 111 -15.94 8.59 -6.28
C GLY A 111 -14.65 9.06 -6.92
N LEU A 112 -13.96 9.99 -6.24
CA LEU A 112 -12.68 10.52 -6.67
C LEU A 112 -11.54 9.66 -6.12
N ASN A 113 -10.60 9.29 -6.97
CA ASN A 113 -9.45 8.46 -6.60
C ASN A 113 -8.15 9.10 -7.09
N LEU A 114 -7.23 9.38 -6.17
CA LEU A 114 -5.86 9.76 -6.45
C LEU A 114 -4.97 8.53 -6.23
N VAL A 115 -4.20 8.16 -7.25
CA VAL A 115 -3.33 6.98 -7.22
C VAL A 115 -1.89 7.37 -7.48
N ILE A 116 -0.97 6.84 -6.69
CA ILE A 116 0.48 6.95 -6.91
C ILE A 116 1.09 5.55 -6.92
N GLY A 117 1.59 5.15 -8.09
CA GLY A 117 2.22 3.87 -8.32
C GLY A 117 3.72 3.88 -8.05
N PHE A 118 4.24 2.78 -7.52
CA PHE A 118 5.67 2.53 -7.41
C PHE A 118 6.02 1.07 -7.61
N LYS A 119 7.29 0.82 -7.95
CA LYS A 119 7.83 -0.52 -8.11
C LYS A 119 8.99 -0.78 -7.17
N LEU A 120 9.14 -2.04 -6.76
CA LEU A 120 10.26 -2.57 -5.99
C LEU A 120 10.90 -3.72 -6.75
N TYR A 121 12.20 -3.90 -6.64
CA TYR A 121 12.90 -5.02 -7.26
C TYR A 121 12.66 -6.29 -6.43
N ASP A 122 12.41 -7.42 -7.08
CA ASP A 122 12.38 -8.72 -6.40
C ASP A 122 12.70 -9.81 -7.40
N GLU A 123 13.81 -10.51 -7.23
CA GLU A 123 14.23 -11.61 -8.11
C GLU A 123 13.21 -12.74 -8.21
N ASN A 124 12.37 -12.92 -7.18
CA ASN A 124 11.35 -13.95 -7.14
C ASN A 124 10.05 -13.52 -7.81
N ALA A 125 9.89 -12.24 -8.19
CA ALA A 125 8.70 -11.73 -8.86
C ALA A 125 8.74 -11.92 -10.37
N ARG A 126 7.58 -11.84 -11.03
CA ARG A 126 7.52 -11.80 -12.49
C ARG A 126 8.13 -10.48 -13.01
N GLY A 127 9.10 -10.59 -13.92
CA GLY A 127 9.80 -9.42 -14.45
C GLY A 127 10.78 -8.78 -13.46
N ASN A 128 11.13 -9.49 -12.38
CA ASN A 128 11.99 -9.03 -11.29
C ASN A 128 11.50 -7.76 -10.59
N GLU A 129 10.21 -7.44 -10.70
CA GLU A 129 9.63 -6.23 -10.14
C GLU A 129 8.26 -6.54 -9.51
N ARG A 130 8.00 -5.91 -8.36
CA ARG A 130 6.68 -5.88 -7.72
C ARG A 130 6.08 -4.50 -7.83
N ARG A 131 4.80 -4.45 -8.19
CA ARG A 131 4.05 -3.24 -8.45
C ARG A 131 3.11 -2.95 -7.29
N TYR A 132 3.24 -1.78 -6.71
CA TYR A 132 2.46 -1.28 -5.59
C TYR A 132 1.85 0.08 -5.95
N CYS A 133 0.80 0.47 -5.23
CA CYS A 133 0.30 1.84 -5.28
C CYS A 133 -0.34 2.26 -3.96
N PHE A 134 -0.22 3.54 -3.65
CA PHE A 134 -1.06 4.21 -2.67
C PHE A 134 -2.26 4.83 -3.38
N ILE A 135 -3.44 4.68 -2.78
CA ILE A 135 -4.70 5.20 -3.30
C ILE A 135 -5.38 6.01 -2.20
N LEU A 136 -5.66 7.28 -2.46
CA LEU A 136 -6.60 8.08 -1.69
C LEU A 136 -7.96 8.05 -2.40
N THR A 137 -8.97 7.53 -1.73
CA THR A 137 -10.35 7.47 -2.22
C THR A 137 -11.20 8.46 -1.43
N VAL A 138 -11.88 9.35 -2.14
CA VAL A 138 -12.91 10.24 -1.61
C VAL A 138 -14.27 9.75 -2.12
N ASP A 139 -15.01 9.11 -1.21
CA ASP A 139 -16.35 8.60 -1.43
C ASP A 139 -17.36 9.74 -1.22
N SER A 140 -17.61 10.48 -2.29
CA SER A 140 -18.58 11.58 -2.38
C SER A 140 -19.35 11.49 -3.68
N ARG A 141 -20.63 11.88 -3.64
CA ARG A 141 -21.48 11.98 -4.84
C ARG A 141 -21.21 13.26 -5.65
N SER A 142 -20.64 14.27 -5.02
CA SER A 142 -20.37 15.56 -5.66
C SER A 142 -18.94 15.57 -6.20
N HIS A 143 -18.82 15.70 -7.52
CA HIS A 143 -17.53 15.82 -8.19
C HIS A 143 -16.78 17.08 -7.72
N ASP A 144 -17.48 18.21 -7.70
CA ASP A 144 -16.89 19.51 -7.40
C ASP A 144 -16.34 19.58 -5.99
N ASP A 145 -17.08 19.07 -4.99
CA ASP A 145 -16.62 19.05 -3.60
C ASP A 145 -15.37 18.17 -3.43
N SER A 146 -15.35 17.03 -4.13
CA SER A 146 -14.22 16.11 -4.08
C SER A 146 -12.98 16.71 -4.72
N MET A 147 -13.13 17.35 -5.88
CA MET A 147 -12.01 17.99 -6.56
C MET A 147 -11.52 19.23 -5.81
N LYS A 148 -12.42 20.01 -5.21
CA LYS A 148 -12.04 21.13 -4.36
C LYS A 148 -11.15 20.67 -3.22
N MET A 149 -11.61 19.68 -2.45
CA MET A 149 -10.84 19.09 -1.35
C MET A 149 -9.47 18.58 -1.83
N LEU A 150 -9.44 17.84 -2.95
CA LEU A 150 -8.20 17.30 -3.48
C LEU A 150 -7.24 18.41 -3.92
N SER A 151 -7.76 19.49 -4.52
CA SER A 151 -6.95 20.61 -4.99
C SER A 151 -6.32 21.40 -3.86
N GLU A 152 -7.05 21.60 -2.76
CA GLU A 152 -6.58 22.33 -1.57
C GLU A 152 -5.44 21.57 -0.87
N HIS A 153 -5.53 20.23 -0.81
CA HIS A 153 -4.53 19.38 -0.15
C HIS A 153 -3.55 18.68 -1.10
N TRP A 154 -3.54 19.03 -2.40
CA TRP A 154 -2.79 18.33 -3.44
C TRP A 154 -1.31 18.11 -3.08
N ASN A 155 -0.61 19.21 -2.79
CA ASN A 155 0.82 19.20 -2.48
C ASN A 155 1.12 18.41 -1.19
N PHE A 156 0.23 18.48 -0.21
CA PHE A 156 0.39 17.78 1.06
C PHE A 156 0.24 16.28 0.88
N ILE A 157 -0.81 15.83 0.17
CA ILE A 157 -1.07 14.40 -0.05
C ILE A 157 0.03 13.78 -0.89
N ILE A 158 0.39 14.39 -2.03
CA ILE A 158 1.44 13.87 -2.91
C ILE A 158 2.79 13.90 -2.20
N GLY A 159 3.14 14.99 -1.55
CA GLY A 159 4.39 15.08 -0.78
C GLY A 159 4.44 14.05 0.36
N GLY A 160 3.29 13.71 0.96
CA GLY A 160 3.16 12.63 1.94
C GLY A 160 3.44 11.26 1.32
N PHE A 161 2.72 10.91 0.26
CA PHE A 161 2.92 9.64 -0.46
C PHE A 161 4.32 9.51 -1.04
N ASP A 162 4.90 10.56 -1.61
CA ASP A 162 6.28 10.54 -2.11
C ASP A 162 7.30 10.24 -1.02
N LYS A 163 7.16 10.85 0.17
CA LYS A 163 8.02 10.55 1.31
C LYS A 163 7.86 9.11 1.78
N MET A 164 6.63 8.60 1.84
CA MET A 164 6.36 7.20 2.21
C MET A 164 7.00 6.22 1.21
N ILE A 165 6.82 6.48 -0.09
CA ILE A 165 7.39 5.66 -1.17
C ILE A 165 8.92 5.74 -1.15
N ALA A 166 9.49 6.93 -0.99
CA ALA A 166 10.93 7.12 -0.89
C ALA A 166 11.53 6.35 0.30
N TYR A 167 10.86 6.37 1.45
CA TYR A 167 11.26 5.57 2.62
C TYR A 167 11.28 4.08 2.29
N ILE A 168 10.20 3.54 1.71
CA ILE A 168 10.12 2.11 1.34
C ILE A 168 11.21 1.74 0.33
N LYS A 169 11.40 2.56 -0.71
CA LYS A 169 12.44 2.35 -1.73
C LYS A 169 13.86 2.38 -1.14
N ASN A 170 14.13 3.30 -0.21
CA ASN A 170 15.44 3.46 0.41
C ASN A 170 15.81 2.24 1.29
N ILE A 171 14.87 1.77 2.11
CA ILE A 171 15.09 0.59 2.95
C ILE A 171 15.26 -0.66 2.08
N HIS A 172 14.40 -0.84 1.09
CA HIS A 172 14.54 -1.97 0.17
C HIS A 172 15.90 -1.96 -0.54
N LYS A 173 16.39 -0.78 -0.94
CA LYS A 173 17.72 -0.64 -1.55
C LYS A 173 18.85 -0.96 -0.58
N SER A 174 18.76 -0.59 0.70
CA SER A 174 19.79 -0.94 1.68
C SER A 174 19.87 -2.44 1.91
N GLU A 175 18.72 -3.12 2.00
CA GLU A 175 18.65 -4.57 2.13
C GLU A 175 19.23 -5.28 0.91
N PHE A 176 18.84 -4.86 -0.30
CA PHE A 176 19.35 -5.43 -1.53
C PHE A 176 20.88 -5.28 -1.68
N LEU A 177 21.43 -4.13 -1.27
CA LEU A 177 22.88 -3.92 -1.26
C LEU A 177 23.57 -4.74 -0.15
N GLY A 178 22.92 -4.96 0.98
CA GLY A 178 23.39 -5.82 2.07
C GLY A 178 23.48 -7.29 1.66
N GLU A 179 22.42 -7.84 1.07
CA GLU A 179 22.37 -9.21 0.54
C GLU A 179 23.50 -9.43 -0.49
N ASN A 180 23.68 -8.52 -1.46
CA ASN A 180 24.72 -8.66 -2.49
C ASN A 180 26.16 -8.64 -1.93
N LYS A 181 26.45 -7.83 -0.90
CA LYS A 181 27.77 -7.84 -0.26
C LYS A 181 28.10 -9.18 0.40
N THR A 182 27.10 -9.85 0.97
CA THR A 182 27.30 -11.18 1.56
C THR A 182 27.50 -12.26 0.50
N VAL A 183 26.90 -12.11 -0.68
CA VAL A 183 27.04 -13.05 -1.81
C VAL A 183 28.39 -12.86 -2.52
N GLU A 184 28.86 -11.63 -2.72
CA GLU A 184 30.19 -11.36 -3.30
C GLU A 184 31.32 -11.91 -2.42
N ASN A 185 31.24 -11.78 -1.10
CA ASN A 185 32.22 -12.38 -0.18
C ASN A 185 32.24 -13.92 -0.22
N ASN A 186 31.12 -14.56 -0.57
CA ASN A 186 31.06 -16.02 -0.74
C ASN A 186 31.52 -16.46 -2.15
N LEU A 187 31.38 -15.61 -3.16
CA LEU A 187 31.78 -15.85 -4.55
C LEU A 187 33.30 -15.80 -4.76
N GLU A 188 34.06 -15.06 -3.94
CA GLU A 188 35.53 -15.09 -3.99
C GLU A 188 36.09 -16.50 -3.68
N THR A 189 35.33 -17.36 -2.99
CA THR A 189 35.68 -18.77 -2.74
C THR A 189 35.29 -19.73 -3.87
N LEU A 190 34.53 -19.27 -4.87
CA LEU A 190 34.03 -20.06 -6.02
C LEU A 190 34.43 -19.40 -7.35
N ASN A 191 35.69 -19.03 -7.47
CA ASN A 191 36.25 -18.50 -8.70
C ASN A 191 36.24 -19.56 -9.82
N ASN A 192 35.50 -19.26 -10.90
CA ASN A 192 35.93 -19.38 -12.32
C ASN A 192 34.92 -19.91 -13.36
N ASN A 193 33.67 -20.27 -13.04
CA ASN A 193 32.78 -20.92 -14.05
C ASN A 193 31.39 -20.29 -14.34
N ALA A 194 31.08 -19.05 -13.94
CA ALA A 194 29.71 -18.52 -14.05
C ALA A 194 29.50 -17.32 -15.00
N PHE A 195 30.38 -17.09 -15.98
CA PHE A 195 30.20 -16.03 -16.99
C PHE A 195 29.35 -16.44 -18.22
N ILE A 196 28.60 -17.54 -18.16
CA ILE A 196 27.76 -18.02 -19.26
C ILE A 196 26.32 -18.21 -18.80
N GLY A 197 25.45 -17.28 -19.22
CA GLY A 197 24.03 -17.54 -19.48
C GLY A 197 23.07 -17.51 -18.29
N SER A 198 22.45 -16.36 -18.01
CA SER A 198 21.25 -16.27 -17.17
C SER A 198 19.99 -15.86 -17.95
N TYR A 199 19.97 -16.01 -19.28
CA TYR A 199 18.74 -15.86 -20.09
C TYR A 199 17.81 -17.09 -19.99
N LEU A 200 18.28 -18.18 -19.39
CA LEU A 200 17.50 -19.35 -19.03
C LEU A 200 17.65 -19.61 -17.53
N ARG A 201 17.22 -18.65 -16.69
CA ARG A 201 16.92 -19.00 -15.30
C ARG A 201 15.78 -20.02 -15.38
N ALA A 202 16.12 -21.27 -15.05
CA ALA A 202 15.17 -22.33 -14.78
C ALA A 202 13.98 -21.76 -14.00
N ASN A 203 12.76 -22.24 -14.28
CA ASN A 203 11.55 -21.94 -13.53
C ASN A 203 11.73 -22.35 -12.05
N LYS A 204 12.53 -21.61 -11.27
CA LYS A 204 12.43 -21.60 -9.82
C LYS A 204 11.01 -21.15 -9.54
N SER A 205 10.32 -21.89 -8.68
CA SER A 205 8.96 -21.55 -8.27
C SER A 205 8.99 -20.13 -7.70
N LYS A 206 8.44 -19.20 -8.46
CA LYS A 206 8.30 -17.81 -8.04
C LYS A 206 7.36 -17.79 -6.85
N PHE A 207 7.87 -17.46 -5.67
CA PHE A 207 7.08 -17.34 -4.47
C PHE A 207 6.90 -15.87 -4.08
N GLY A 208 5.79 -15.61 -3.40
CA GLY A 208 5.39 -14.27 -3.04
C GLY A 208 6.04 -13.81 -1.74
N ARG A 209 7.04 -12.92 -1.78
CA ARG A 209 7.56 -12.27 -0.56
C ARG A 209 6.61 -11.19 -0.06
N ASN A 210 6.49 -11.06 1.27
CA ASN A 210 5.76 -9.97 1.92
C ASN A 210 6.56 -8.65 1.84
N LEU A 211 5.88 -7.50 1.85
CA LEU A 211 6.54 -6.20 1.88
C LEU A 211 7.47 -6.03 3.10
N VAL A 212 7.09 -6.58 4.25
CA VAL A 212 7.94 -6.64 5.47
C VAL A 212 9.22 -7.43 5.18
N SER A 213 9.11 -8.60 4.57
CA SER A 213 10.28 -9.41 4.22
C SER A 213 11.18 -8.79 3.14
N LEU A 214 10.65 -7.88 2.30
CA LEU A 214 11.40 -7.18 1.26
C LEU A 214 12.15 -5.94 1.78
N THR A 215 11.78 -5.48 2.98
CA THR A 215 12.33 -4.27 3.62
C THR A 215 13.01 -4.56 4.95
N ASP A 216 12.90 -5.80 5.46
CA ASP A 216 13.31 -6.22 6.81
C ASP A 216 12.79 -5.32 7.96
N ASP A 217 11.72 -4.53 7.72
CA ASP A 217 11.10 -3.68 8.73
C ASP A 217 9.80 -4.30 9.25
N LYS A 218 9.89 -5.01 10.38
CA LYS A 218 8.73 -5.61 11.08
C LYS A 218 7.64 -4.59 11.45
N PHE A 219 8.00 -3.32 11.59
CA PHE A 219 7.08 -2.23 11.97
C PHE A 219 6.60 -1.41 10.78
N LEU A 220 6.91 -1.81 9.54
CA LEU A 220 6.57 -1.05 8.35
C LEU A 220 5.07 -0.70 8.29
N PHE A 221 4.19 -1.68 8.49
CA PHE A 221 2.75 -1.45 8.44
C PHE A 221 2.24 -0.58 9.60
N VAL A 222 2.91 -0.61 10.76
CA VAL A 222 2.60 0.30 11.88
C VAL A 222 2.96 1.74 11.52
N ARG A 223 4.10 1.95 10.84
CA ARG A 223 4.48 3.28 10.33
C ARG A 223 3.50 3.77 9.28
N ILE A 224 3.14 2.93 8.32
CA ILE A 224 2.14 3.24 7.28
C ILE A 224 0.81 3.61 7.92
N HIS A 225 0.34 2.85 8.93
CA HIS A 225 -0.87 3.19 9.67
C HIS A 225 -0.79 4.60 10.29
N LYS A 226 0.32 4.94 10.95
CA LYS A 226 0.52 6.27 11.54
C LYS A 226 0.58 7.38 10.50
N TRP A 227 1.30 7.18 9.41
CA TRP A 227 1.37 8.15 8.32
C TRP A 227 0.00 8.38 7.67
N ASN A 228 -0.73 7.30 7.37
CA ASN A 228 -2.07 7.40 6.81
C ASN A 228 -3.04 8.10 7.77
N SER A 229 -2.97 7.77 9.06
CA SER A 229 -3.82 8.41 10.08
C SER A 229 -3.55 9.91 10.18
N PHE A 230 -2.29 10.31 10.13
CA PHE A 230 -1.89 11.73 10.11
C PHE A 230 -2.35 12.46 8.84
N LEU A 231 -2.18 11.85 7.67
CA LEU A 231 -2.66 12.40 6.41
C LEU A 231 -4.18 12.58 6.41
N LEU A 232 -4.92 11.54 6.80
CA LEU A 232 -6.38 11.60 6.90
C LEU A 232 -6.84 12.66 7.90
N HIS A 233 -6.24 12.72 9.08
CA HIS A 233 -6.58 13.70 10.11
C HIS A 233 -6.42 15.13 9.61
N THR A 234 -5.29 15.45 8.99
CA THR A 234 -5.02 16.80 8.45
C THR A 234 -6.04 17.19 7.39
N VAL A 235 -6.26 16.30 6.43
CA VAL A 235 -7.23 16.50 5.35
C VAL A 235 -8.66 16.64 5.90
N MET A 236 -9.04 15.89 6.93
CA MET A 236 -10.38 15.96 7.51
C MET A 236 -10.60 17.18 8.42
N ASN A 237 -9.56 17.68 9.08
CA ASN A 237 -9.67 18.80 10.01
C ASN A 237 -9.70 20.16 9.30
N GLU A 238 -8.96 20.34 8.22
CA GLU A 238 -8.96 21.62 7.48
C GLU A 238 -10.27 21.84 6.71
N ASN A 239 -10.98 20.76 6.34
CA ASN A 239 -12.34 20.81 5.80
C ASN A 239 -13.42 21.28 6.81
N LYS A 240 -13.04 21.60 8.06
CA LYS A 240 -13.93 22.17 9.08
C LYS A 240 -13.73 23.67 9.29
N LEU A 241 -12.88 24.34 8.50
CA LEU A 241 -12.80 25.79 8.51
C LEU A 241 -13.96 26.37 7.67
N PRO A 242 -14.76 27.29 8.24
CA PRO A 242 -16.00 27.81 7.67
C PRO A 242 -15.80 28.62 6.38
#